data_AF-A0A285TSU9-F1
#
_entry.id   AF-A0A285TSU9-F1
#
_cell.length_a   1.000
_cell.length_b   1.000
_cell.length_c   1.000
_cell.angle_alpha   90.00
_cell.angle_beta   90.00
_cell.angle_gamma   90.00
#
_symmetry.space_group_name_H-M   'P 1'
#
loop_
_entity.id
_entity.type
_entity.pdbx_description
1 polymer ?
#
loop_
_entity_poly.entity_id
_entity_poly.type
_entity_poly.pdbx_seq_one_letter_code
_entity_poly.pdbx_strand_id
1 'polypeptide(L)'
;MRHDFDSTELLLRQLPQSARNEHLIWMFDTVTRSYEDFPVDKAARWIGFIHGSLREPVLPEVWSSPSKTRSRCSPVSTATGHLVARYREMVAGYQGDARPLVTAISTMERAIDYASDGEIGFWTGYLQALLVDEGLTTVAAEREYTRPVFHQAYHFQGISIPLSFSPHKL
;
A
#
# COMPACT_ATOMS: atom_id res chain seq x y z
N MET A 1 -9.43 19.45 10.17
CA MET A 1 -10.07 19.49 8.85
C MET A 1 -10.83 18.18 8.70
N ARG A 2 -12.17 18.17 8.81
CA ARG A 2 -12.94 16.94 8.61
C ARG A 2 -12.96 16.67 7.11
N HIS A 3 -12.23 15.66 6.67
CA HIS A 3 -12.33 15.19 5.29
C HIS A 3 -13.74 14.64 5.07
N ASP A 4 -14.38 14.98 3.95
CA ASP A 4 -15.69 14.46 3.60
C ASP A 4 -15.58 12.96 3.31
N PHE A 5 -15.90 12.16 4.33
CA PHE A 5 -15.89 10.72 4.27
C PHE A 5 -17.17 10.15 3.62
N ASP A 6 -18.10 10.95 3.09
CA ASP A 6 -19.31 10.43 2.40
C ASP A 6 -18.98 9.64 1.12
N SER A 7 -17.85 9.92 0.49
CA SER A 7 -17.30 9.15 -0.66
C SER A 7 -16.97 7.69 -0.31
N THR A 8 -16.81 7.40 0.98
CA THR A 8 -16.32 6.14 1.54
C THR A 8 -17.31 4.99 1.45
N GLU A 9 -18.56 5.23 1.87
CA GLU A 9 -19.57 4.19 1.87
C GLU A 9 -19.88 3.79 0.42
N LEU A 10 -19.76 4.77 -0.49
CA LEU A 10 -19.80 4.57 -1.93
C LEU A 10 -18.66 3.67 -2.41
N LEU A 11 -17.41 3.95 -2.02
CA LEU A 11 -16.23 3.14 -2.37
C LEU A 11 -16.35 1.69 -1.89
N LEU A 12 -16.79 1.46 -0.65
CA LEU A 12 -17.00 0.11 -0.12
C LEU A 12 -18.13 -0.64 -0.86
N ARG A 13 -19.17 0.07 -1.30
CA ARG A 13 -20.25 -0.52 -2.11
C ARG A 13 -19.80 -0.88 -3.53
N GLN A 14 -18.82 -0.15 -4.07
CA GLN A 14 -18.23 -0.39 -5.39
C GLN A 14 -17.25 -1.57 -5.41
N LEU A 15 -16.76 -2.04 -4.25
CA LEU A 15 -15.89 -3.22 -4.19
C LEU A 15 -16.62 -4.45 -4.76
N PRO A 16 -15.98 -5.20 -5.70
CA PRO A 16 -16.46 -6.50 -6.15
C PRO A 16 -16.76 -7.41 -4.96
N GLN A 17 -17.73 -8.32 -5.09
CA GLN A 17 -18.10 -9.19 -3.97
C GLN A 17 -16.95 -10.07 -3.48
N SER A 18 -16.01 -10.43 -4.36
CA SER A 18 -14.73 -11.08 -4.02
C SER A 18 -13.78 -10.20 -3.20
N ALA A 19 -13.89 -8.88 -3.32
CA ALA A 19 -13.12 -7.86 -2.60
C ALA A 19 -13.86 -7.31 -1.37
N ARG A 20 -15.12 -7.71 -1.11
CA ARG A 20 -15.84 -7.40 0.14
C ARG A 20 -15.36 -8.32 1.27
N ASN A 21 -14.06 -8.32 1.49
CA ASN A 21 -13.44 -9.03 2.60
C ASN A 21 -13.61 -8.15 3.86
N GLU A 22 -14.11 -8.73 4.96
CA GLU A 22 -14.19 -8.07 6.27
C GLU A 22 -12.87 -7.38 6.65
N HIS A 23 -11.74 -7.94 6.19
CA HIS A 23 -10.43 -7.35 6.39
C HIS A 23 -10.24 -6.01 5.68
N LEU A 24 -10.73 -5.84 4.45
CA LEU A 24 -10.62 -4.58 3.70
C LEU A 24 -11.50 -3.49 4.31
N ILE A 25 -12.71 -3.87 4.76
CA ILE A 25 -13.59 -2.97 5.52
C ILE A 25 -12.90 -2.55 6.82
N TRP A 26 -12.29 -3.49 7.55
CA TRP A 26 -11.54 -3.19 8.77
C TRP A 26 -10.34 -2.28 8.52
N MET A 27 -9.53 -2.55 7.48
CA MET A 27 -8.37 -1.71 7.11
C MET A 27 -8.83 -0.28 6.82
N PHE A 28 -9.92 -0.17 6.06
CA PHE A 28 -10.52 1.11 5.72
C PHE A 28 -11.01 1.85 6.97
N ASP A 29 -11.89 1.23 7.77
CA ASP A 29 -12.47 1.84 8.99
C ASP A 29 -11.39 2.24 10.01
N THR A 30 -10.34 1.42 10.12
CA THR A 30 -9.20 1.71 10.99
C THR A 30 -8.43 2.95 10.53
N VAL A 31 -8.18 3.06 9.22
CA VAL A 31 -7.45 4.22 8.67
C VAL A 31 -8.28 5.49 8.74
N THR A 32 -9.59 5.43 8.55
CA THR A 32 -10.44 6.63 8.61
C THR A 32 -10.64 7.14 10.04
N ARG A 33 -10.74 6.25 11.02
CA ARG A 33 -10.91 6.64 12.43
C ARG A 33 -9.62 7.09 13.11
N SER A 34 -8.50 6.50 12.71
CA SER A 34 -7.23 6.58 13.43
C SER A 34 -6.04 6.85 12.51
N TYR A 35 -6.23 7.61 11.43
CA TYR A 35 -5.16 7.92 10.47
C TYR A 35 -3.87 8.41 11.13
N GLU A 36 -4.01 9.31 12.11
CA GLU A 36 -2.89 9.95 12.82
C GLU A 36 -2.13 8.98 13.76
N ASP A 37 -2.71 7.81 14.06
CA ASP A 37 -2.12 6.80 14.95
C ASP A 37 -1.15 5.86 14.20
N PHE A 38 -1.08 5.95 12.87
CA PHE A 38 -0.25 5.08 12.04
C PHE A 38 0.90 5.83 11.36
N PRO A 39 2.03 5.14 11.10
CA PRO A 39 3.02 5.65 10.17
C PRO A 39 2.38 5.99 8.83
N VAL A 40 2.75 7.14 8.25
CA VAL A 40 2.14 7.67 7.02
C VAL A 40 2.16 6.66 5.87
N ASP A 41 3.26 5.91 5.71
CA ASP A 41 3.39 4.89 4.68
C ASP A 41 2.41 3.72 4.90
N LYS A 42 2.10 3.39 6.16
CA LYS A 42 1.25 2.25 6.50
C LYS A 42 -0.20 2.54 6.13
N ALA A 43 -0.70 3.69 6.55
CA ALA A 43 -2.04 4.13 6.18
C ALA A 43 -2.15 4.29 4.65
N ALA A 44 -1.10 4.85 4.03
CA ALA A 44 -1.06 4.99 2.58
C ALA A 44 -1.04 3.64 1.84
N ARG A 45 -0.28 2.64 2.33
CA ARG A 45 -0.31 1.27 1.80
C ARG A 45 -1.68 0.66 1.84
N TRP A 46 -2.43 0.84 2.92
CA TRP A 46 -3.76 0.27 3.04
C TRP A 46 -4.74 0.90 2.05
N ILE A 47 -4.68 2.23 1.91
CA ILE A 47 -5.47 2.96 0.91
C ILE A 47 -5.05 2.54 -0.50
N GLY A 48 -3.75 2.47 -0.78
CA GLY A 48 -3.21 1.99 -2.04
C GLY A 48 -3.72 0.61 -2.41
N PHE A 49 -3.73 -0.33 -1.46
CA PHE A 49 -4.24 -1.68 -1.66
C PHE A 49 -5.71 -1.66 -2.09
N ILE A 50 -6.56 -0.87 -1.42
CA ILE A 50 -7.98 -0.73 -1.77
C ILE A 50 -8.13 -0.20 -3.20
N HIS A 51 -7.38 0.83 -3.55
CA HIS A 51 -7.36 1.41 -4.90
C HIS A 51 -6.88 0.42 -5.96
N GLY A 52 -5.89 -0.41 -5.64
CA GLY A 52 -5.40 -1.46 -6.54
C GLY A 52 -6.44 -2.54 -6.80
N SER A 53 -7.15 -2.98 -5.76
CA SER A 53 -8.28 -3.92 -5.89
C SER A 53 -9.45 -3.35 -6.70
N LEU A 54 -9.59 -2.02 -6.72
CA LEU A 54 -10.58 -1.32 -7.55
C LEU A 54 -10.06 -1.03 -8.97
N ARG A 55 -8.77 -1.25 -9.25
CA ARG A 55 -8.08 -0.85 -10.49
C ARG A 55 -8.15 0.67 -10.77
N GLU A 56 -8.19 1.47 -9.71
CA GLU A 56 -8.28 2.92 -9.76
C GLU A 56 -7.01 3.56 -9.17
N PRO A 57 -6.02 3.96 -9.99
CA PRO A 57 -4.76 4.52 -9.52
C PRO A 57 -4.91 6.00 -9.12
N VAL A 58 -5.86 6.31 -8.25
CA VAL A 58 -6.11 7.66 -7.78
C VAL A 58 -5.28 7.89 -6.52
N LEU A 59 -4.15 8.57 -6.67
CA LEU A 59 -3.34 9.02 -5.55
C LEU A 59 -4.04 10.20 -4.85
N PRO A 60 -4.38 10.10 -3.55
CA PRO A 60 -4.94 11.22 -2.80
C PRO A 60 -4.02 12.45 -2.82
N GLU A 61 -4.59 13.64 -3.07
CA GLU A 61 -3.85 14.91 -3.14
C GLU A 61 -2.98 15.20 -1.90
N VAL A 62 -3.39 14.68 -0.74
CA VAL A 62 -2.67 14.81 0.53
C VAL A 62 -1.25 14.22 0.49
N TRP A 63 -1.01 13.25 -0.41
CA TRP A 63 0.32 12.66 -0.62
C TRP A 63 1.01 13.22 -1.86
N SER A 64 0.26 13.76 -2.82
CA SER A 64 0.78 14.38 -4.04
C SER A 64 1.47 15.75 -3.82
N SER A 65 1.49 16.27 -2.59
CA SER A 65 1.97 17.64 -2.34
C SER A 65 3.52 17.73 -2.34
N PRO A 66 4.13 18.52 -3.24
CA PRO A 66 5.59 18.64 -3.35
C PRO A 66 6.26 19.39 -2.20
N SER A 67 5.49 19.85 -1.20
CA SER A 67 5.92 20.76 -0.14
C SER A 67 6.57 20.10 1.08
N LYS A 68 6.54 18.76 1.19
CA LYS A 68 7.21 18.05 2.29
C LYS A 68 8.57 17.55 1.82
N THR A 69 9.62 17.95 2.56
CA THR A 69 11.03 17.61 2.37
C THR A 69 11.24 16.22 1.77
N ARG A 70 11.64 16.18 0.50
CA ARG A 70 12.11 14.99 -0.19
C ARG A 70 13.40 14.53 0.47
N SER A 71 13.32 13.65 1.45
CA SER A 71 14.50 12.96 1.93
C SER A 71 14.84 11.87 0.93
N ARG A 72 15.86 12.11 0.09
CA ARG A 72 16.45 11.03 -0.69
C ARG A 72 16.85 9.91 0.27
N CYS A 73 16.43 8.68 -0.01
CA CYS A 73 16.84 7.48 0.72
C CYS A 73 16.32 7.40 2.18
N SER A 74 15.00 7.39 2.38
CA SER A 74 14.42 7.01 3.68
C SER A 74 14.52 5.48 3.89
N PRO A 75 14.53 4.98 5.14
CA PRO A 75 14.42 3.54 5.39
C PRO A 75 13.22 2.88 4.69
N VAL A 76 12.11 3.61 4.54
CA VAL A 76 10.92 3.17 3.79
C VAL A 76 11.21 3.06 2.28
N SER A 77 11.94 4.01 1.69
CA SER A 77 12.36 3.92 0.29
C SER A 77 13.31 2.74 0.04
N THR A 78 14.25 2.46 0.97
CA THR A 78 15.16 1.31 0.90
C THR A 78 14.39 -0.01 0.99
N ALA A 79 13.48 -0.11 1.97
CA ALA A 79 12.56 -1.23 2.11
C ALA A 79 11.77 -1.46 0.80
N THR A 80 11.24 -0.40 0.21
CA THR A 80 10.46 -0.50 -1.04
C THR A 80 11.32 -0.92 -2.22
N GLY A 81 12.58 -0.50 -2.29
CA GLY A 81 13.54 -0.97 -3.31
C GLY A 81 13.71 -2.50 -3.30
N HIS A 82 13.74 -3.12 -2.11
CA HIS A 82 13.77 -4.58 -2.00
C HIS A 82 12.47 -5.23 -2.52
N LEU A 83 11.32 -4.60 -2.27
CA LEU A 83 10.03 -5.09 -2.78
C LEU A 83 9.96 -5.00 -4.31
N VAL A 84 10.42 -3.90 -4.91
CA VAL A 84 10.49 -3.74 -6.38
C VAL A 84 11.23 -4.91 -7.02
N ALA A 85 12.41 -5.27 -6.48
CA ALA A 85 13.21 -6.36 -7.02
C ALA A 85 12.43 -7.69 -7.02
N ARG A 86 11.80 -8.03 -5.88
CA ARG A 86 10.95 -9.24 -5.78
C ARG A 86 9.78 -9.20 -6.75
N TYR A 87 9.09 -8.07 -6.88
CA TYR A 87 7.93 -7.98 -7.75
C TYR A 87 8.31 -8.07 -9.24
N ARG A 88 9.48 -7.55 -9.63
CA ARG A 88 10.00 -7.76 -10.99
C ARG A 88 10.19 -9.25 -11.29
N GLU A 89 10.73 -10.01 -10.35
CA GLU A 89 10.90 -11.47 -10.51
C GLU A 89 9.56 -12.19 -10.66
N MET A 90 8.55 -11.82 -9.86
CA MET A 90 7.19 -12.37 -9.97
C MET A 90 6.57 -12.08 -11.34
N VAL A 91 6.71 -10.85 -11.83
CA VAL A 91 6.12 -10.42 -13.11
C VAL A 91 6.86 -10.99 -14.31
N ALA A 92 8.16 -11.27 -14.20
CA ALA A 92 8.96 -11.81 -15.31
C ALA A 92 8.45 -13.18 -15.80
N GLY A 93 7.83 -13.97 -14.92
CA GLY A 93 7.21 -15.26 -15.27
C GLY A 93 5.72 -15.19 -15.60
N TYR A 94 5.09 -14.00 -15.53
CA TYR A 94 3.65 -13.87 -15.67
C TYR A 94 3.21 -14.01 -17.13
N GLN A 95 2.23 -14.89 -17.38
CA GLN A 95 1.74 -15.20 -18.73
C GLN A 95 0.51 -14.37 -19.15
N GLY A 96 -0.09 -13.60 -18.24
CA GLY A 96 -1.22 -12.73 -18.53
C GLY A 96 -0.82 -11.34 -19.03
N ASP A 97 -1.77 -10.40 -19.01
CA ASP A 97 -1.48 -9.01 -19.38
C ASP A 97 -0.68 -8.32 -18.28
N ALA A 98 0.65 -8.32 -18.41
CA ALA A 98 1.56 -7.74 -17.44
C ALA A 98 1.59 -6.19 -17.47
N ARG A 99 0.91 -5.52 -18.42
CA ARG A 99 1.02 -4.05 -18.59
C ARG A 99 0.67 -3.27 -17.32
N PRO A 100 -0.43 -3.57 -16.59
CA PRO A 100 -0.75 -2.85 -15.35
C PRO A 100 0.32 -3.04 -14.26
N LEU A 101 0.86 -4.26 -14.13
CA LEU A 101 1.90 -4.60 -13.15
C LEU A 101 3.22 -3.88 -13.46
N VAL A 102 3.66 -3.95 -14.72
CA VAL A 102 4.89 -3.26 -15.18
C VAL A 102 4.77 -1.75 -15.00
N THR A 103 3.60 -1.18 -15.29
CA THR A 103 3.33 0.26 -15.11
C THR A 103 3.39 0.65 -13.63
N ALA A 104 2.79 -0.16 -12.75
CA ALA A 104 2.81 0.07 -11.31
C ALA A 104 4.23 -0.06 -10.74
N ILE A 105 5.00 -1.08 -11.13
CA ILE A 105 6.41 -1.25 -10.76
C ILE A 105 7.24 -0.03 -11.18
N SER A 106 7.13 0.39 -12.44
CA SER A 106 7.88 1.55 -12.96
C SER A 106 7.50 2.85 -12.24
N THR A 107 6.24 2.97 -11.81
CA THR A 107 5.77 4.12 -11.03
C THR A 107 6.34 4.09 -9.61
N MET A 108 6.38 2.92 -8.97
CA MET A 108 6.98 2.75 -7.66
C MET A 108 8.49 3.02 -7.67
N GLU A 109 9.20 2.61 -8.71
CA GLU A 109 10.63 2.92 -8.90
C GLU A 109 10.90 4.42 -8.94
N ARG A 110 10.08 5.16 -9.69
CA ARG A 110 10.17 6.64 -9.67
C ARG A 110 9.80 7.21 -8.31
N ALA A 111 8.83 6.61 -7.61
CA ALA A 111 8.42 7.07 -6.30
C ALA A 111 9.54 6.93 -5.25
N ILE A 112 10.32 5.85 -5.30
CA ILE A 112 11.47 5.62 -4.39
C ILE A 112 12.46 6.79 -4.42
N ASP A 113 12.70 7.37 -5.60
CA ASP A 113 13.71 8.42 -5.78
C ASP A 113 13.20 9.83 -5.43
N TYR A 114 11.89 10.08 -5.58
CA TYR A 114 11.36 11.44 -5.65
C TYR A 114 10.14 11.72 -4.77
N ALA A 115 9.51 10.69 -4.21
CA ALA A 115 8.22 10.80 -3.55
C ALA A 115 8.34 10.73 -2.02
N SER A 116 7.26 11.12 -1.34
CA SER A 116 7.15 10.98 0.11
C SER A 116 6.93 9.52 0.53
N ASP A 117 7.22 9.18 1.80
CA ASP A 117 6.93 7.85 2.37
C ASP A 117 5.44 7.47 2.22
N GLY A 118 4.53 8.45 2.21
CA GLY A 118 3.11 8.24 1.92
C GLY A 118 2.85 7.81 0.47
N GLU A 119 3.43 8.50 -0.51
CA GLU A 119 3.29 8.11 -1.93
C GLU A 119 3.93 6.75 -2.21
N ILE A 120 5.12 6.50 -1.66
CA ILE A 120 5.81 5.21 -1.74
C ILE A 120 4.91 4.12 -1.14
N GLY A 121 4.32 4.39 0.02
CA GLY A 121 3.37 3.50 0.67
C GLY A 121 2.16 3.22 -0.23
N PHE A 122 1.52 4.25 -0.77
CA PHE A 122 0.37 4.09 -1.67
C PHE A 122 0.69 3.17 -2.85
N TRP A 123 1.76 3.45 -3.59
CA TRP A 123 2.11 2.62 -4.76
C TRP A 123 2.50 1.20 -4.39
N THR A 124 3.11 1.00 -3.21
CA THR A 124 3.39 -0.33 -2.68
C THR A 124 2.10 -1.11 -2.46
N GLY A 125 1.12 -0.51 -1.78
CA GLY A 125 -0.17 -1.14 -1.54
C GLY A 125 -0.92 -1.44 -2.84
N TYR A 126 -0.95 -0.47 -3.75
CA TYR A 126 -1.59 -0.60 -5.06
C TYR A 126 -1.04 -1.78 -5.85
N LEU A 127 0.28 -1.88 -5.97
CA LEU A 127 0.93 -2.98 -6.66
C LEU A 127 0.66 -4.34 -5.98
N GLN A 128 0.66 -4.39 -4.65
CA GLN A 128 0.35 -5.62 -3.91
C GLN A 128 -1.05 -6.14 -4.23
N ALA A 129 -2.05 -5.26 -4.29
CA ALA A 129 -3.40 -5.65 -4.66
C ALA A 129 -3.47 -6.20 -6.09
N LEU A 130 -2.78 -5.56 -7.04
CA LEU A 130 -2.68 -6.10 -8.40
C LEU A 130 -2.05 -7.50 -8.41
N LEU A 131 -0.94 -7.71 -7.71
CA LEU A 131 -0.28 -9.02 -7.67
C LEU A 131 -1.19 -10.11 -7.07
N VAL A 132 -1.97 -9.77 -6.05
CA VAL A 132 -2.96 -10.68 -5.45
C VAL A 132 -4.07 -11.01 -6.46
N ASP A 133 -4.63 -10.00 -7.13
CA ASP A 133 -5.71 -10.17 -8.11
C ASP A 133 -5.28 -11.01 -9.32
N GLU A 134 -4.02 -10.87 -9.75
CA GLU A 134 -3.43 -11.64 -10.85
C GLU A 134 -2.97 -13.04 -10.41
N GLY A 135 -3.19 -13.42 -9.14
CA GLY A 135 -2.87 -14.74 -8.60
C GLY A 135 -1.37 -15.02 -8.45
N LEU A 136 -0.52 -13.99 -8.50
CA LEU A 136 0.94 -14.11 -8.35
C LEU A 136 1.37 -14.27 -6.89
N THR A 137 0.50 -13.94 -5.94
CA THR A 137 0.73 -14.03 -4.50
C THR A 137 -0.60 -14.09 -3.75
N THR A 138 -0.56 -14.10 -2.42
CA THR A 138 -1.75 -13.99 -1.56
C THR A 138 -1.56 -12.88 -0.53
N VAL A 139 -2.66 -12.36 0.02
CA VAL A 139 -2.60 -11.36 1.11
C VAL A 139 -1.76 -11.87 2.29
N ALA A 140 -1.89 -13.15 2.63
CA ALA A 140 -1.12 -13.77 3.70
C ALA A 140 0.39 -13.80 3.38
N ALA A 141 0.75 -14.24 2.18
CA ALA A 141 2.15 -14.29 1.73
C ALA A 141 2.78 -12.89 1.64
N GLU A 142 2.05 -11.90 1.10
CA GLU A 142 2.53 -10.52 1.07
C GLU A 142 2.71 -9.94 2.46
N ARG A 143 1.79 -10.21 3.37
CA ARG A 143 1.91 -9.78 4.77
C ARG A 143 3.12 -10.41 5.44
N GLU A 144 3.33 -11.72 5.27
CA GLU A 144 4.47 -12.43 5.88
C GLU A 144 5.81 -11.89 5.36
N TYR A 145 5.90 -11.61 4.06
CA TYR A 145 7.11 -11.09 3.45
C TYR A 145 7.37 -9.61 3.78
N THR A 146 6.37 -8.74 3.61
CA THR A 146 6.58 -7.28 3.70
C THR A 146 6.68 -6.77 5.13
N ARG A 147 6.03 -7.44 6.08
CA ARG A 147 5.99 -7.00 7.48
C ARG A 147 7.38 -6.90 8.13
N PRO A 148 8.26 -7.93 8.10
CA PRO A 148 9.60 -7.79 8.67
C PRO A 148 10.41 -6.67 8.00
N VAL A 149 10.26 -6.48 6.68
CA VAL A 149 10.95 -5.42 5.92
C VAL A 149 10.54 -4.03 6.42
N PHE A 150 9.24 -3.76 6.56
CA PHE A 150 8.78 -2.46 7.06
C PHE A 150 8.99 -2.28 8.56
N HIS A 151 8.87 -3.34 9.37
CA HIS A 151 9.20 -3.25 10.80
C HIS A 151 10.65 -2.83 11.02
N GLN A 152 11.56 -3.34 10.20
CA GLN A 152 12.97 -2.94 10.23
C GLN A 152 13.14 -1.47 9.84
N ALA A 153 12.44 -1.01 8.79
CA ALA A 153 12.45 0.41 8.40
C ALA A 153 11.94 1.32 9.53
N TYR A 154 10.86 0.93 10.22
CA TYR A 154 10.32 1.69 11.36
C TYR A 154 11.28 1.73 12.54
N HIS A 155 11.92 0.61 12.85
CA HIS A 155 12.95 0.55 13.87
C HIS A 155 14.08 1.56 13.58
N PHE A 156 14.55 1.65 12.34
CA PHE A 156 15.57 2.64 11.95
C PHE A 156 15.10 4.09 12.02
N GLN A 157 13.79 4.35 11.90
CA GLN A 157 13.21 5.68 12.06
C GLN A 157 12.84 6.01 13.52
N GLY A 158 13.06 5.09 14.47
CA GLY A 158 12.60 5.26 15.85
C GLY A 158 11.08 5.23 16.01
N ILE A 159 10.37 4.69 15.02
CA ILE A 159 8.91 4.58 15.01
C ILE A 159 8.52 3.26 15.71
N SER A 160 7.63 3.34 16.70
CA SER A 160 7.07 2.14 17.34
C SER A 160 6.30 1.30 16.33
N ILE A 161 6.52 -0.02 16.33
CA ILE A 161 5.84 -0.93 15.41
C ILE A 161 4.32 -0.84 15.65
N PRO A 162 3.54 -0.41 14.65
CA PRO A 162 2.10 -0.25 14.81
C PRO A 162 1.41 -1.61 14.96
N LEU A 163 0.36 -1.65 15.78
CA LEU A 163 -0.48 -2.84 15.96
C LEU A 163 -0.94 -3.40 14.60
N SER A 164 -1.06 -4.71 14.53
CA SER A 164 -1.51 -5.40 13.33
C SER A 164 -2.72 -6.25 13.66
N PHE A 165 -3.73 -6.20 12.80
CA PHE A 165 -4.90 -7.04 12.93
C PHE A 165 -4.54 -8.51 12.78
N SER A 166 -4.93 -9.33 13.74
CA SER A 166 -4.90 -10.79 13.62
C SER A 166 -6.35 -11.28 13.61
N PRO A 167 -6.90 -11.71 12.46
CA PRO A 167 -8.29 -12.12 12.36
C PRO A 167 -8.67 -13.29 13.30
N HIS A 168 -7.68 -14.06 13.77
CA HIS A 168 -7.88 -15.19 14.70
C HIS A 168 -7.82 -14.81 16.20
N LYS A 169 -7.87 -13.52 16.55
CA LYS A 169 -7.77 -13.04 17.95
C LYS A 169 -8.95 -12.15 18.36
N LEU A 170 -10.13 -12.34 17.75
CA LEU A 170 -11.38 -11.75 18.20
C LEU A 170 -12.22 -12.80 18.92
#